data_AF-A0A9P6ASH3-F1
#
_entry.id   AF-A0A9P6ASH3-F1
#
_cell.length_a   1.000
_cell.length_b   1.000
_cell.length_c   1.000
_cell.angle_alpha   90.00
_cell.angle_beta   90.00
_cell.angle_gamma   90.00
#
_symmetry.space_group_name_H-M   'P 1'
#
loop_
_entity.id
_entity.type
_entity.pdbx_description
1 polymer ?
#
loop_
_entity_poly.entity_id
_entity_poly.type
_entity_poly.pdbx_seq_one_letter_code
_entity_poly.pdbx_strand_id
1 'polypeptide(L)'
;MEQFQPPAWLGRSTDIASRAHGSVVVSLLHAPDQESLLAQKKIYLFGQPCSIVNFEERPPVWQCNKCGSMDHRTEACKNGEQCLICAKPTDDHSTANHPKDE
;
A
#
# COMPACT_ATOMS: atom_id res chain seq x y z
N MET A 1 -24.63 -24.37 8.27
CA MET A 1 -23.76 -23.71 7.29
C MET A 1 -22.34 -23.79 7.84
N GLU A 2 -21.48 -24.59 7.23
CA GLU A 2 -20.07 -24.67 7.65
C GLU A 2 -19.41 -23.32 7.40
N GLN A 3 -18.87 -22.70 8.45
CA GLN A 3 -18.03 -21.51 8.32
C GLN A 3 -16.66 -21.95 7.80
N PHE A 4 -16.36 -21.59 6.56
CA PHE A 4 -15.02 -21.75 6.00
C PHE A 4 -14.06 -20.84 6.76
N GLN A 5 -13.24 -21.44 7.62
CA GLN A 5 -12.20 -20.72 8.35
C GLN A 5 -11.10 -20.26 7.37
N PRO A 6 -10.60 -19.03 7.48
CA PRO A 6 -9.45 -18.58 6.70
C PRO A 6 -8.25 -19.50 6.95
N PRO A 7 -7.50 -19.90 5.91
CA PRO A 7 -6.31 -20.72 6.08
C PRO A 7 -5.22 -19.96 6.82
N ALA A 8 -4.41 -20.72 7.58
CA ALA A 8 -3.37 -20.15 8.45
C ALA A 8 -2.32 -19.29 7.73
N TRP A 9 -2.12 -19.49 6.42
CA TRP A 9 -1.19 -18.70 5.62
C TRP A 9 -1.68 -17.28 5.33
N LEU A 10 -2.96 -16.97 5.52
CA LEU A 10 -3.47 -15.59 5.47
C LEU A 10 -3.11 -14.78 6.72
N GLY A 11 -2.72 -15.45 7.80
CA GLY A 11 -2.42 -14.87 9.09
C GLY A 11 -3.16 -15.55 10.23
N ARG A 12 -2.86 -15.15 11.46
CA ARG A 12 -3.61 -15.60 12.63
C ARG A 12 -4.98 -14.94 12.64
N SER A 13 -5.99 -15.65 13.16
CA SER A 13 -7.38 -15.19 13.19
C SER A 13 -7.53 -13.82 13.87
N THR A 14 -6.76 -13.58 14.94
CA THR A 14 -6.71 -12.31 15.67
C THR A 14 -6.21 -11.16 14.80
N ASP A 15 -5.18 -11.42 14.00
CA ASP A 15 -4.52 -10.40 13.17
C ASP A 15 -5.40 -10.06 11.97
N ILE A 16 -6.03 -11.09 11.37
CA ILE A 16 -6.99 -10.94 10.27
C ILE A 16 -8.19 -10.09 10.72
N ALA A 17 -8.73 -10.34 11.91
CA ALA A 17 -9.87 -9.58 12.44
C ALA A 17 -9.56 -8.09 12.65
N SER A 18 -8.30 -7.75 12.95
CA SER A 18 -7.86 -6.36 13.18
C SER A 18 -7.44 -5.62 11.91
N ARG A 19 -7.24 -6.33 10.79
CA ARG A 19 -6.77 -5.74 9.54
C ARG A 19 -7.92 -5.06 8.80
N ALA A 20 -7.79 -3.77 8.57
CA ALA A 20 -8.73 -3.00 7.75
C ALA A 20 -8.72 -3.43 6.27
N HIS A 21 -7.58 -3.91 5.77
CA HIS A 21 -7.38 -4.28 4.36
C HIS A 21 -6.55 -5.55 4.23
N GLY A 22 -6.82 -6.33 3.19
CA GLY A 22 -6.06 -7.51 2.80
C GLY A 22 -6.15 -7.75 1.31
N SER A 23 -5.06 -8.24 0.72
CA SER A 23 -5.00 -8.62 -0.68
C SER A 23 -4.19 -9.92 -0.81
N VAL A 24 -4.50 -10.69 -1.86
CA VAL A 24 -3.76 -11.89 -2.25
C VAL A 24 -3.40 -11.75 -3.71
N VAL A 25 -2.16 -12.08 -4.05
CA VAL A 25 -1.72 -12.17 -5.44
C VAL A 25 -1.66 -13.63 -5.82
N VAL A 26 -2.32 -13.98 -6.92
CA VAL A 26 -2.30 -15.34 -7.48
C VAL A 26 -1.66 -15.28 -8.85
N SER A 27 -0.72 -16.19 -9.11
CA SER A 27 -0.16 -16.43 -10.43
C SER A 27 -0.95 -17.54 -11.11
N LEU A 28 -1.36 -17.30 -12.35
CA LEU A 28 -2.05 -18.27 -13.19
C LEU A 28 -1.12 -18.73 -14.30
N LEU A 29 -1.24 -20.00 -14.70
CA LEU A 29 -0.37 -20.60 -15.71
C LEU A 29 -0.71 -20.16 -17.13
N HIS A 30 -1.99 -19.88 -17.41
CA HIS A 30 -2.46 -19.55 -18.76
C HIS A 30 -3.21 -18.22 -18.77
N ALA A 31 -2.98 -17.44 -19.83
CA ALA A 31 -3.66 -16.16 -20.04
C ALA A 31 -5.21 -16.25 -20.08
N PRO A 32 -5.83 -17.28 -20.70
CA PRO A 32 -7.29 -17.41 -20.70
C PRO A 32 -7.90 -17.54 -19.30
N ASP A 33 -7.17 -18.18 -18.37
CA ASP A 33 -7.62 -18.32 -16.97
C ASP A 33 -7.63 -16.96 -16.27
N GLN A 34 -6.63 -16.11 -16.55
CA GLN A 34 -6.55 -14.75 -16.03
C GLN A 34 -7.69 -13.87 -16.56
N GLU A 35 -7.94 -13.90 -17.87
CA GLU A 35 -9.03 -13.14 -18.49
C GLU A 35 -10.39 -13.56 -17.92
N SER A 36 -10.61 -14.87 -17.78
CA SER A 36 -11.83 -15.44 -17.21
C SER A 36 -12.02 -15.01 -15.75
N LEU A 37 -10.95 -14.98 -14.96
CA LEU A 37 -10.99 -14.55 -13.57
C LEU A 37 -11.27 -13.03 -13.46
N LEU A 38 -10.60 -12.21 -14.27
CA LEU A 38 -10.81 -10.76 -14.30
C LEU A 38 -12.24 -10.38 -14.74
N ALA A 39 -12.81 -11.13 -15.68
CA ALA A 39 -14.17 -10.91 -16.16
C ALA A 39 -15.24 -11.03 -15.06
N GLN A 40 -14.97 -11.82 -14.00
CA GLN A 40 -15.87 -11.96 -12.86
C GLN A 40 -15.98 -10.68 -12.01
N LYS A 41 -14.94 -9.83 -12.03
CA LYS A 41 -14.80 -8.57 -11.26
C LYS A 41 -14.80 -8.71 -9.74
N LYS A 42 -15.54 -9.67 -9.19
CA LYS A 42 -15.69 -9.95 -7.76
C LYS A 42 -15.70 -11.45 -7.51
N ILE A 43 -15.13 -11.85 -6.38
CA ILE A 43 -15.16 -13.23 -5.87
C ILE A 43 -15.44 -13.19 -4.37
N TYR A 44 -16.03 -14.24 -3.82
CA TYR A 44 -16.17 -14.40 -2.38
C TYR A 44 -15.05 -15.30 -1.85
N LEU A 45 -14.25 -14.77 -0.93
CA LEU A 45 -13.24 -15.54 -0.20
C LEU A 45 -13.65 -15.57 1.27
N PHE A 46 -13.86 -16.78 1.83
CA PHE A 46 -14.23 -16.97 3.24
C PHE A 46 -15.46 -16.13 3.67
N GLY A 47 -16.45 -16.01 2.78
CA GLY A 47 -17.66 -15.24 3.01
C GLY A 47 -17.50 -13.72 2.87
N GLN A 48 -16.33 -13.22 2.48
CA GLN A 48 -16.07 -11.80 2.24
C GLN A 48 -16.02 -11.51 0.73
N PRO A 49 -16.70 -10.45 0.24
CA PRO A 49 -16.61 -10.03 -1.15
C PRO A 49 -15.25 -9.36 -1.42
N CYS A 50 -14.54 -9.82 -2.43
CA CYS A 50 -13.24 -9.31 -2.85
C CYS A 50 -13.31 -8.83 -4.30
N SER A 51 -12.65 -7.71 -4.61
CA SER A 51 -12.47 -7.25 -5.99
C SER A 51 -11.29 -7.97 -6.66
N ILE A 52 -11.44 -8.28 -7.93
CA ILE A 52 -10.39 -8.88 -8.76
C ILE A 52 -9.81 -7.79 -9.65
N VAL A 53 -8.50 -7.60 -9.60
CA VAL A 53 -7.76 -6.61 -10.40
C VAL A 53 -6.48 -7.23 -10.95
N ASN A 54 -5.95 -6.63 -12.01
CA ASN A 54 -4.61 -6.98 -12.47
C ASN A 54 -3.58 -6.59 -11.41
N PHE A 55 -2.62 -7.48 -11.18
CA PHE A 55 -1.45 -7.15 -10.39
C PHE A 55 -0.57 -6.18 -11.18
N GLU A 56 -0.15 -5.10 -10.53
CA GLU A 56 0.79 -4.14 -11.07
C GLU A 56 1.94 -4.02 -10.07
N GLU A 57 3.17 -4.24 -10.54
CA GLU A 57 4.34 -3.91 -9.72
C GLU A 57 4.46 -2.39 -9.66
N ARG A 58 4.20 -1.85 -8.46
CA ARG A 58 4.36 -0.42 -8.20
C ARG A 58 5.66 -0.24 -7.42
N PRO A 59 6.66 0.45 -7.98
CA PRO A 59 7.84 0.77 -7.20
C PRO A 59 7.38 1.55 -5.95
N PRO A 60 7.95 1.26 -4.77
CA PRO A 60 7.59 2.00 -3.58
C PRO A 60 7.83 3.48 -3.84
N VAL A 61 6.84 4.31 -3.55
CA VAL A 61 7.02 5.76 -3.63
C VAL A 61 7.73 6.16 -2.35
N TRP A 62 8.97 6.60 -2.47
CA TRP A 62 9.72 7.14 -1.34
C TRP A 62 9.69 8.66 -1.41
N GLN A 63 9.30 9.27 -0.30
CA GLN A 63 9.46 10.70 -0.14
C GLN A 63 10.89 11.00 0.31
N CYS A 64 11.56 11.94 -0.35
CA CYS A 64 12.87 12.41 0.07
C CYS A 64 12.78 13.11 1.43
N ASN A 65 13.53 12.63 2.42
CA ASN A 65 13.48 13.18 3.79
C ASN A 65 14.06 14.59 3.91
N LYS A 66 14.79 15.07 2.89
CA LYS A 66 15.37 16.43 2.86
C LYS A 66 14.43 17.47 2.27
N CYS A 67 13.76 17.16 1.17
CA CYS A 67 13.00 18.16 0.41
C CYS A 67 11.55 17.76 0.12
N GLY A 68 11.12 16.56 0.52
CA GLY A 68 9.74 16.10 0.33
C GLY A 68 9.37 15.69 -1.09
N SER A 69 10.27 15.80 -2.08
CA SER A 69 10.05 15.33 -3.45
C SER A 69 9.99 13.79 -3.53
N MET A 70 9.20 13.28 -4.47
CA MET A 70 9.09 11.84 -4.78
C MET A 70 9.98 11.41 -5.96
N ASP A 71 10.76 12.33 -6.54
CA ASP A 71 11.51 12.10 -7.78
C ASP A 71 12.88 11.44 -7.55
N HIS A 72 13.35 11.42 -6.30
CA HIS A 72 14.69 10.95 -5.97
C HIS A 72 14.81 10.42 -4.54
N ARG A 73 15.85 9.61 -4.32
CA ARG A 73 16.24 9.16 -2.97
C ARG A 73 16.96 10.28 -2.22
N THR A 74 16.80 10.31 -0.90
CA THR A 74 17.44 11.28 0.00
C THR A 74 18.96 11.40 -0.22
N GLU A 75 19.64 10.30 -0.52
CA GLU A 75 21.09 10.25 -0.79
C GLU A 75 21.50 11.01 -2.06
N ALA A 76 20.62 11.05 -3.08
CA ALA A 76 20.86 11.73 -4.35
C ALA A 76 20.28 13.17 -4.37
N CYS A 77 19.78 13.65 -3.24
CA CYS A 77 19.14 14.96 -3.14
C CYS A 77 20.17 16.08 -3.33
N LYS A 78 19.91 16.95 -4.32
CA LYS A 78 20.68 18.18 -4.58
C LYS A 78 19.99 19.44 -4.04
N ASN A 79 18.78 19.29 -3.52
CA ASN A 79 18.04 20.38 -2.89
C ASN A 79 18.55 20.61 -1.46
N GLY A 80 18.39 21.84 -0.96
CA GLY A 80 18.56 22.13 0.46
C GLY A 80 17.51 21.44 1.31
N GLU A 81 17.74 21.40 2.62
CA GLU A 81 16.76 20.86 3.58
C GLU A 81 15.54 21.79 3.69
N GLN A 82 14.34 21.22 3.56
CA GLN A 82 13.07 21.93 3.54
C GLN A 82 12.09 21.30 4.53
N CYS A 83 11.19 22.11 5.06
CA CYS A 83 10.05 21.65 5.83
C CYS A 83 9.14 20.79 4.94
N LEU A 84 8.85 19.55 5.35
CA LEU A 84 8.06 18.59 4.57
C LEU A 84 6.57 18.94 4.52
N ILE A 85 6.13 19.87 5.37
CA ILE A 85 4.75 20.37 5.42
C ILE A 85 4.60 21.63 4.55
N CYS A 86 5.51 22.59 4.69
CA CYS A 86 5.40 23.89 4.03
C CYS A 86 6.21 24.00 2.71
N ALA A 87 7.08 23.04 2.41
CA ALA A 87 8.04 23.09 1.30
C ALA A 87 8.94 24.34 1.29
N LYS A 88 9.18 24.94 2.47
CA LYS A 88 10.06 26.10 2.67
C LYS A 88 11.43 25.65 3.20
N PRO A 89 12.52 26.39 2.91
CA PRO A 89 13.83 26.12 3.49
C PRO A 89 13.76 26.02 5.02
N THR A 90 14.55 25.11 5.58
CA THR A 90 14.59 24.87 7.04
C THR A 90 15.13 26.04 7.85
N ASP A 91 15.76 27.01 7.21
CA ASP A 91 16.18 28.28 7.82
C ASP A 91 14.99 29.04 8.43
N ASP A 92 13.78 28.88 7.87
CA ASP A 92 12.55 29.48 8.41
C ASP A 92 12.01 28.68 9.61
N HIS A 93 11.85 27.36 9.44
CA HIS A 93 11.43 26.42 10.48
C HIS A 93 11.59 24.96 10.01
N SER A 94 11.66 24.02 10.95
CA SER A 94 11.69 22.59 10.66
C SER A 94 10.29 21.97 10.67
N THR A 95 10.14 20.79 10.06
CA THR A 95 8.90 20.00 10.12
C THR A 95 8.45 19.72 11.56
N ALA A 96 9.40 19.58 12.50
CA ALA A 96 9.10 19.31 13.91
C ALA A 96 8.49 20.51 14.65
N ASN A 97 8.55 21.71 14.07
CA ASN A 97 7.97 22.92 14.65
C ASN A 97 6.44 23.00 14.39
N HIS A 98 5.89 22.10 13.58
CA HIS A 98 4.45 22.04 13.34
C HIS A 98 3.71 21.32 14.47
N PRO A 99 2.48 21.76 14.81
CA PRO A 99 1.62 21.00 15.71
C PRO A 99 1.47 19.57 15.20
N LYS A 100 1.51 18.59 16.11
CA LYS A 100 1.12 17.22 15.78
C LYS A 100 -0.40 17.18 15.89
N ASP A 101 -1.08 16.93 14.79
CA ASP A 101 -2.51 16.61 14.86
C ASP A 101 -2.65 15.29 15.66
N GLU A 102 -3.35 15.36 16.80
CA GLU A 102 -3.72 14.22 17.66
C GLU A 102 -4.85 13.39 17.06
#